data_AF-A0A2H9T1L5-F1
#
_entry.id   AF-A0A2H9T1L5-F1
#
_cell.length_a   1.000
_cell.length_b   1.000
_cell.length_c   1.000
_cell.angle_alpha   90.00
_cell.angle_beta   90.00
_cell.angle_gamma   90.00
#
_symmetry.space_group_name_H-M   'P 1'
#
loop_
_entity.id
_entity.type
_entity.pdbx_description
1 polymer ?
#
loop_
_entity_poly.entity_id
_entity_poly.type
_entity_poly.pdbx_seq_one_letter_code
_entity_poly.pdbx_strand_id
1 'polypeptide(L)' 'MIPRFKKIPKVINQHLKKEEFLEEHNKLSPKNLRATIPLLSRFRLEKSSLFKGDDWSIDRLRRPFILWLTSSPGDKKKV' A
#
# COMPACT_ATOMS: atom_id res chain seq x y z
N MET A 1 15.07 22.20 -23.73
CA MET A 1 14.29 22.62 -22.54
C MET A 1 13.97 21.38 -21.72
N ILE A 2 14.54 21.23 -20.53
CA ILE A 2 14.36 20.03 -19.69
C ILE A 2 13.11 20.26 -18.83
N PRO A 3 12.08 19.37 -18.86
CA PRO A 3 10.94 19.51 -17.98
C PRO A 3 11.40 19.34 -16.53
N ARG A 4 11.07 20.32 -15.68
CA ARG A 4 11.35 20.27 -14.24
C ARG A 4 10.71 19.01 -13.66
N PHE A 5 11.54 18.10 -13.15
CA PHE A 5 11.06 17.04 -12.28
C PHE A 5 10.33 17.72 -11.11
N LYS A 6 8.99 17.64 -11.10
CA LYS A 6 8.20 18.04 -9.93
C LYS A 6 8.74 17.20 -8.78
N LYS A 7 9.38 17.82 -7.78
CA LYS A 7 9.66 17.18 -6.49
C LYS A 7 8.31 16.73 -5.96
N ILE A 8 7.98 15.46 -6.17
CA ILE A 8 6.89 14.81 -5.47
C ILE A 8 7.28 14.97 -4.00
N PRO A 9 6.45 15.60 -3.15
CA PRO A 9 6.73 15.67 -1.73
C PRO A 9 7.03 14.25 -1.29
N LYS A 10 8.25 14.04 -0.81
CA LYS A 10 8.64 12.78 -0.22
C LYS A 10 7.84 12.76 1.09
N VAL A 11 6.60 12.25 1.04
CA VAL A 11 5.82 11.90 2.24
C VAL A 11 6.46 10.62 2.76
N ILE A 12 7.68 10.77 3.25
CA ILE A 12 8.48 9.73 3.87
C ILE A 12 8.23 9.86 5.36
N ASN A 13 7.81 8.75 5.98
CA ASN A 13 7.63 8.60 7.41
C ASN A 13 6.46 9.40 8.02
N GLN A 14 5.24 9.16 7.57
CA GLN A 14 4.06 9.46 8.38
C GLN A 14 3.49 8.16 8.94
N HIS A 15 3.24 8.13 10.24
CA HIS A 15 2.32 7.19 10.87
C HIS A 15 0.94 7.49 10.29
N LEU A 16 0.58 6.82 9.21
CA LEU A 16 -0.71 6.98 8.59
C LEU A 16 -1.76 6.17 9.33
N LYS A 17 -3.01 6.60 9.19
CA LYS A 17 -4.16 5.73 9.41
C LYS A 17 -4.30 4.76 8.24
N LYS A 18 -5.02 3.67 8.48
CA LYS A 18 -5.31 2.64 7.48
C LYS A 18 -5.90 3.21 6.17
N GLU A 19 -6.78 4.20 6.28
CA GLU A 19 -7.47 4.81 5.14
C GLU A 19 -6.52 5.67 4.30
N GLU A 20 -5.67 6.45 4.97
CA GLU A 20 -4.64 7.28 4.31
C GLU A 20 -3.60 6.40 3.61
N PHE A 21 -3.20 5.29 4.23
CA PHE A 21 -2.33 4.29 3.59
C PHE A 21 -2.99 3.70 2.32
N LEU A 22 -4.30 3.42 2.38
CA LEU A 22 -5.03 2.90 1.23
C LEU A 22 -5.03 3.88 0.06
N GLU A 23 -5.34 5.14 0.34
CA GLU A 23 -5.41 6.19 -0.67
C GLU A 23 -4.06 6.39 -1.34
N GLU A 24 -2.99 6.53 -0.55
CA GLU A 24 -1.63 6.71 -1.08
C GLU A 24 -1.14 5.48 -1.83
N HIS A 25 -1.42 4.27 -1.32
CA HIS A 25 -1.13 3.03 -2.07
C HIS A 25 -1.86 3.01 -3.41
N ASN A 26 -3.16 3.31 -3.45
CA ASN A 26 -3.99 3.25 -4.65
C ASN A 26 -3.64 4.33 -5.68
N LYS A 27 -3.24 5.52 -5.22
CA LYS A 27 -2.75 6.62 -6.06
C LYS A 27 -1.44 6.28 -6.74
N LEU A 28 -0.55 5.56 -6.04
CA LEU A 28 0.76 5.16 -6.54
C LEU A 28 0.77 3.79 -7.24
N SER A 29 -0.36 3.08 -7.25
CA SER A 29 -0.48 1.73 -7.81
C SER A 29 -1.30 1.73 -9.11
N PRO A 30 -0.92 0.88 -10.08
CA PRO A 30 -1.73 0.67 -11.27
C PRO A 30 -3.09 0.05 -10.90
N LYS A 31 -4.08 0.16 -11.81
CA LYS A 31 -5.47 -0.26 -11.54
C LYS A 31 -5.59 -1.71 -11.03
N ASN A 32 -4.73 -2.60 -11.53
CA ASN A 32 -4.69 -4.03 -11.16
C ASN A 32 -4.06 -4.32 -9.79
N LEU A 33 -3.42 -3.34 -9.14
CA LEU A 33 -2.84 -3.46 -7.81
C LEU A 33 -3.51 -2.53 -6.80
N ARG A 34 -4.66 -1.94 -7.17
CA ARG A 34 -5.48 -1.20 -6.23
C ARG A 34 -6.06 -2.16 -5.21
N ALA A 35 -6.01 -1.74 -3.96
CA ALA A 35 -6.53 -2.48 -2.85
C ALA A 35 -7.83 -1.86 -2.33
N THR A 36 -8.46 -2.57 -1.41
CA THR A 36 -9.65 -2.16 -0.67
C THR A 36 -9.40 -2.28 0.84
N ILE A 37 -10.22 -1.63 1.65
CA ILE A 37 -10.12 -1.71 3.12
C ILE A 37 -10.16 -3.16 3.65
N PRO A 38 -10.99 -4.08 3.12
CA PRO A 38 -10.97 -5.49 3.50
C PRO A 38 -9.63 -6.19 3.21
N LEU A 39 -8.98 -5.88 2.07
CA LEU A 39 -7.66 -6.43 1.75
C LEU A 39 -6.59 -5.96 2.74
N LEU A 40 -6.66 -4.70 3.18
CA LEU A 40 -5.78 -4.20 4.24
C LEU A 40 -6.06 -4.88 5.59
N SER A 41 -7.32 -5.10 5.96
CA SER A 41 -7.66 -5.87 7.17
C SER A 41 -7.03 -7.25 7.13
N ARG A 42 -7.19 -7.95 6.00
CA ARG A 42 -6.66 -9.30 5.80
C ARG A 42 -5.14 -9.32 5.85
N PHE A 43 -4.48 -8.38 5.19
CA PHE A 43 -3.03 -8.22 5.26
C PHE A 43 -2.55 -8.01 6.70
N ARG A 44 -3.23 -7.18 7.50
CA ARG A 44 -2.88 -6.97 8.91
C ARG A 44 -3.04 -8.23 9.75
N LEU A 45 -4.07 -9.04 9.49
CA LEU A 45 -4.28 -10.30 10.19
C LEU A 45 -3.19 -11.32 9.83
N GLU A 46 -2.89 -11.48 8.54
CA GLU A 46 -1.91 -12.47 8.06
C GLU A 46 -0.46 -12.08 8.33
N LYS A 47 -0.17 -10.78 8.31
CA LYS A 47 1.19 -10.22 8.47
C LYS A 47 1.27 -9.31 9.69
N SER A 48 0.56 -9.64 10.76
CA SER A 48 0.51 -8.89 12.02
C SER A 48 1.90 -8.60 12.60
N SER A 49 2.87 -9.50 12.40
CA SER A 49 4.27 -9.32 12.83
C SER A 49 5.00 -8.14 12.16
N LEU A 50 4.53 -7.66 11.00
CA LEU A 50 5.11 -6.50 10.33
C LEU A 50 4.64 -5.17 10.96
N PHE A 51 3.54 -5.20 11.72
CA PHE A 51 2.95 -4.02 12.32
C PHE A 51 3.54 -3.80 13.72
N LYS A 52 4.07 -2.59 13.96
CA LYS A 52 4.41 -2.12 15.31
C LYS A 52 3.20 -1.34 15.85
N GLY A 53 2.16 -2.06 16.27
CA GLY A 53 0.91 -1.45 16.76
C GLY A 53 -0.07 -1.07 15.63
N ASP A 54 -0.46 0.20 15.57
CA ASP A 54 -1.38 0.75 14.56
C ASP A 54 -0.70 1.65 13.52
N ASP A 55 0.61 1.49 13.36
CA ASP A 55 1.42 2.22 12.38
C ASP A 55 1.20 1.67 10.97
N TRP A 56 0.54 2.46 10.10
CA TRP A 56 0.42 2.18 8.66
C TRP A 56 1.45 2.92 7.80
N SER A 57 2.74 2.81 8.13
CA SER A 57 3.82 3.44 7.35
C SER A 57 3.87 2.94 5.89
N ILE A 58 3.75 3.87 4.93
CA ILE A 58 3.89 3.60 3.48
C ILE A 58 5.27 3.03 3.16
N ASP A 59 6.35 3.62 3.68
CA ASP A 59 7.71 3.18 3.37
C ASP A 59 7.97 1.73 3.79
N ARG A 60 7.39 1.32 4.92
CA ARG A 60 7.63 0.00 5.52
C ARG A 60 6.67 -1.05 5.00
N LEU A 61 5.38 -0.73 4.88
CA LEU A 61 4.34 -1.71 4.59
C LEU A 61 3.99 -1.82 3.11
N ARG A 62 4.22 -0.79 2.29
CA ARG A 62 3.78 -0.81 0.89
C ARG A 62 4.44 -1.92 0.08
N ARG A 63 5.75 -2.12 0.23
CA ARG A 63 6.47 -3.20 -0.47
C ARG A 63 6.00 -4.59 -0.02
N PRO A 64 5.99 -4.93 1.29
CA PRO A 64 5.40 -6.18 1.77
C PRO A 64 3.94 -6.37 1.36
N PHE A 65 3.16 -5.30 1.34
CA PHE A 65 1.76 -5.34 0.95
C PHE A 65 1.58 -5.68 -0.53
N ILE A 66 2.32 -5.03 -1.43
CA ILE A 66 2.32 -5.35 -2.86
C ILE A 66 2.75 -6.81 -3.07
N LEU A 67 3.82 -7.25 -2.42
CA LEU A 67 4.30 -8.63 -2.53
C LEU A 67 3.25 -9.63 -2.04
N TRP A 68 2.57 -9.34 -0.93
CA TRP A 68 1.47 -10.16 -0.42
C TRP A 68 0.29 -10.17 -1.38
N LEU A 69 -0.09 -9.02 -1.94
CA LEU A 69 -1.18 -8.88 -2.89
C LEU A 69 -0.93 -9.69 -4.18
N THR A 70 0.29 -9.66 -4.69
CA THR A 70 0.66 -10.42 -5.91
C THR A 70 0.90 -11.91 -5.63
N SER A 71 1.27 -12.26 -4.41
CA SER A 71 1.47 -13.66 -3.99
C SER A 71 0.17 -14.34 -3.56
N SER A 72 -0.85 -13.58 -3.19
CA SER A 72 -2.16 -14.12 -2.83
C SER A 72 -2.81 -14.71 -4.08
N PRO A 73 -3.10 -16.02 -4.13
CA PRO A 73 -3.78 -16.64 -5.28
C PRO A 73 -5.25 -16.20 -5.43
N GLY A 74 -5.74 -15.29 -4.58
CA GLY A 74 -7.15 -14.95 -4.45
C GLY A 74 -7.71 -13.86 -5.36
N ASP A 75 -6.90 -13.14 -6.15
CA ASP A 75 -7.40 -12.05 -7.03
C ASP A 75 -6.94 -12.18 -8.49
N LYS A 76 -6.64 -13.40 -8.93
CA LYS A 76 -6.58 -13.69 -10.37
C LYS A 76 -7.99 -14.05 -10.85
N LYS A 77 -8.69 -13.07 -11.44
CA LYS A 77 -9.91 -13.13 -12.29
C LYS A 77 -11.23 -12.70 -11.61
N LYS A 78 -11.83 -11.64 -12.15
CA LYS A 78 -12.84 -11.69 -13.23
C LYS A 78 -12.63 -10.42 -14.09
N VAL A 79 -11.98 -10.49 -15.25
CA VAL A 79 -12.60 -10.54 -16.61
C VAL A 79 -14.02 -10.01 -16.63
#